data_AF-A0A1V4W1R8-F1
#
_entry.id   AF-A0A1V4W1R8-F1
#
_cell.length_a   1.000
_cell.length_b   1.000
_cell.length_c   1.000
_cell.angle_alpha   90.00
_cell.angle_beta   90.00
_cell.angle_gamma   90.00
#
_symmetry.space_group_name_H-M   'P 1'
#
loop_
_entity.id
_entity.type
_entity.pdbx_description
1 polymer ?
#
loop_
_entity_poly.entity_id
_entity_poly.type
_entity_poly.pdbx_seq_one_letter_code
_entity_poly.pdbx_strand_id
1 'polypeptide(L)'
;MFGIFTIILYILALGLLIFSFIKDKKKTKMALKKAWKAFENILPQFLSILIIIGILLAVLSPETISKMVGRQSGWIGMVIASVIGSITLIPGFVAFPLASALLKSGAGIMQIAVFISTLMMVGIVTVPVEWDY
;
A
#
# COMPACT_ATOMS: atom_id res chain seq x y z
N MET A 1 -17.62 8.33 6.52
CA MET A 1 -18.57 9.15 5.73
C MET A 1 -17.95 9.37 4.36
N PHE A 2 -18.58 8.89 3.28
CA PHE A 2 -18.01 9.02 1.92
C PHE A 2 -18.02 10.49 1.50
N GLY A 3 -16.88 11.01 1.06
CA GLY A 3 -16.78 12.39 0.58
C GLY A 3 -17.48 12.56 -0.78
N ILE A 4 -17.87 13.80 -1.08
CA ILE A 4 -18.46 14.18 -2.39
C ILE A 4 -17.62 13.70 -3.56
N PHE A 5 -16.28 13.80 -3.45
CA PHE A 5 -15.35 13.31 -4.46
C PHE A 5 -15.51 11.80 -4.73
N THR A 6 -15.60 10.99 -3.67
CA THR A 6 -15.77 9.52 -3.81
C THR A 6 -17.10 9.18 -4.47
N ILE A 7 -18.16 9.90 -4.11
CA ILE A 7 -19.50 9.71 -4.70
C ILE A 7 -19.47 10.01 -6.20
N ILE A 8 -18.84 11.12 -6.61
CA ILE A 8 -18.68 11.48 -8.02
C ILE A 8 -17.96 10.37 -8.79
N LEU A 9 -16.85 9.85 -8.26
CA LEU A 9 -16.09 8.77 -8.89
C LEU A 9 -16.94 7.50 -9.07
N TYR A 10 -17.75 7.13 -8.09
CA TYR A 10 -18.60 5.94 -8.17
C TYR A 10 -19.72 6.11 -9.19
N ILE A 11 -20.36 7.29 -9.23
CA ILE A 11 -21.38 7.59 -10.24
C ILE A 11 -20.77 7.54 -11.65
N LEU A 12 -19.60 8.16 -11.83
CA LEU A 12 -18.90 8.17 -13.12
C LEU A 12 -18.51 6.74 -13.55
N ALA A 13 -17.94 5.95 -12.63
CA ALA A 13 -17.56 4.57 -12.90
C ALA A 13 -18.76 3.70 -13.29
N LEU A 14 -19.88 3.79 -12.55
CA LEU A 14 -21.12 3.08 -12.87
C LEU A 14 -21.70 3.54 -14.20
N GLY A 15 -21.74 4.85 -14.46
CA GLY A 15 -22.23 5.41 -15.72
C GLY A 15 -21.43 4.92 -16.93
N LEU A 16 -20.09 4.96 -16.84
CA LEU A 16 -19.20 4.45 -17.88
C LEU A 16 -19.32 2.94 -18.07
N LEU A 17 -19.49 2.19 -16.98
CA LEU A 17 -19.69 0.74 -17.06
C LEU A 17 -21.02 0.40 -17.77
N ILE A 18 -22.11 1.09 -17.42
CA ILE A 18 -23.41 0.95 -18.09
C ILE A 18 -23.30 1.32 -19.56
N PHE A 19 -22.65 2.45 -19.88
CA PHE A 19 -22.41 2.87 -21.26
C PHE A 19 -21.62 1.82 -22.05
N SER A 20 -20.55 1.27 -21.47
CA SER A 20 -19.77 0.17 -22.06
C SER A 20 -20.63 -1.07 -22.28
N PHE A 21 -21.50 -1.41 -21.32
CA PHE A 21 -22.39 -2.57 -21.40
C PHE A 21 -23.44 -2.42 -22.51
N ILE A 22 -23.95 -1.20 -22.73
CA ILE A 22 -24.87 -0.90 -23.84
C ILE A 22 -24.12 -1.01 -25.17
N LYS A 23 -22.88 -0.51 -25.25
CA LYS A 23 -22.08 -0.49 -26.49
C LYS A 23 -21.59 -1.87 -26.93
N ASP A 24 -21.06 -2.68 -26.00
CA ASP A 24 -20.61 -4.04 -26.30
C ASP A 24 -20.63 -4.90 -25.02
N LYS A 25 -21.72 -5.68 -24.87
CA LYS A 25 -21.91 -6.61 -23.74
C LYS A 25 -20.80 -7.66 -23.68
N LYS A 26 -20.31 -8.14 -24.83
CA LYS A 26 -19.33 -9.24 -24.88
C LYS A 26 -17.97 -8.76 -24.42
N LYS A 27 -17.49 -7.63 -24.95
CA LYS A 27 -16.23 -7.00 -24.51
C LYS A 27 -16.30 -6.58 -23.04
N THR A 28 -17.42 -6.01 -22.60
CA THR A 28 -17.56 -5.58 -21.19
C THR A 28 -17.51 -6.77 -20.23
N LYS A 29 -18.21 -7.88 -20.52
CA LYS A 29 -18.11 -9.11 -19.71
C LYS A 29 -16.71 -9.69 -19.71
N MET A 30 -16.01 -9.69 -20.85
CA MET A 30 -14.62 -10.16 -20.92
C MET A 30 -13.67 -9.28 -20.08
N ALA A 31 -13.82 -7.96 -20.14
CA ALA A 31 -13.04 -7.02 -19.34
C ALA A 31 -13.28 -7.23 -17.84
N LEU A 32 -14.55 -7.36 -17.41
CA LEU A 32 -14.90 -7.65 -16.01
C LEU A 32 -14.32 -8.99 -15.53
N LYS A 33 -14.38 -10.04 -16.36
CA LYS A 33 -13.79 -11.35 -16.02
C LYS A 33 -12.27 -11.27 -15.87
N LYS A 34 -11.58 -10.51 -16.74
CA LYS A 34 -10.14 -10.26 -16.62
C LYS A 34 -9.82 -9.48 -15.35
N ALA A 35 -10.57 -8.42 -15.05
CA ALA A 35 -10.39 -7.63 -13.83
C ALA A 35 -10.59 -8.49 -12.56
N TRP A 36 -11.64 -9.32 -12.55
CA TRP A 36 -11.90 -10.23 -11.44
C TRP A 36 -10.76 -11.24 -11.24
N LYS A 37 -10.29 -11.88 -12.32
CA LYS A 37 -9.18 -12.82 -12.23
C LYS A 37 -7.87 -12.15 -11.77
N ALA A 38 -7.60 -10.92 -12.23
CA ALA A 38 -6.46 -10.15 -11.75
C ALA A 38 -6.59 -9.83 -10.25
N PHE A 39 -7.79 -9.48 -9.79
CA PHE A 39 -8.07 -9.25 -8.38
C PHE A 39 -7.88 -10.52 -7.54
N GLU A 40 -8.42 -11.66 -7.96
CA GLU A 40 -8.22 -12.95 -7.29
C GLU A 40 -6.75 -13.36 -7.21
N ASN A 41 -5.93 -13.03 -8.22
CA ASN A 41 -4.51 -13.35 -8.19
C ASN A 41 -3.74 -12.52 -7.15
N ILE A 42 -4.11 -11.26 -6.93
CA ILE A 42 -3.43 -10.39 -5.95
C ILE A 42 -3.99 -10.55 -4.53
N LEU A 43 -5.24 -11.01 -4.41
CA LEU A 43 -5.99 -11.03 -3.14
C LEU A 43 -5.32 -11.88 -2.05
N PRO A 44 -4.84 -13.12 -2.31
CA PRO A 44 -4.19 -13.93 -1.27
C PRO A 44 -2.94 -13.25 -0.71
N GLN A 45 -2.06 -12.78 -1.59
CA GLN A 45 -0.84 -12.07 -1.19
C GLN A 45 -1.19 -10.79 -0.43
N PHE A 46 -2.18 -10.05 -0.90
CA PHE A 46 -2.64 -8.83 -0.24
C PHE A 46 -3.15 -9.10 1.18
N LEU A 47 -4.02 -10.10 1.35
CA LEU A 47 -4.57 -10.49 2.65
C LEU A 47 -3.47 -10.98 3.60
N SER A 48 -2.53 -11.81 3.13
CA SER A 48 -1.41 -12.27 3.95
C SER A 48 -0.59 -11.10 4.50
N ILE A 49 -0.26 -10.11 3.66
CA ILE A 49 0.49 -8.94 4.11
C ILE A 49 -0.33 -8.09 5.08
N LEU A 50 -1.63 -7.89 4.84
CA LEU A 50 -2.50 -7.15 5.76
C LEU A 50 -2.61 -7.82 7.13
N ILE A 51 -2.68 -9.15 7.18
CA ILE A 51 -2.70 -9.91 8.44
C ILE A 51 -1.38 -9.71 9.19
N ILE A 52 -0.24 -9.85 8.51
CA ILE A 52 1.08 -9.65 9.11
C ILE A 52 1.21 -8.23 9.67
N ILE A 53 0.77 -7.22 8.91
CA ILE A 53 0.74 -5.83 9.36
C ILE A 53 -0.18 -5.67 10.57
N GLY A 54 -1.37 -6.26 10.54
CA GLY A 54 -2.31 -6.20 11.66
C GLY A 54 -1.73 -6.79 12.94
N ILE A 55 -1.05 -7.93 12.84
CA ILE A 55 -0.33 -8.55 13.97
C ILE A 55 0.82 -7.64 14.43
N LEU A 56 1.61 -7.12 13.49
CA LEU A 56 2.72 -6.22 13.80
C LEU A 56 2.24 -4.98 14.57
N LEU A 57 1.15 -4.35 14.14
CA LEU A 57 0.55 -3.20 14.81
C LEU A 57 -0.15 -3.56 16.12
N ALA A 58 -0.61 -4.80 16.29
CA ALA A 58 -1.15 -5.28 17.56
C ALA A 58 -0.04 -5.53 18.60
N VAL A 59 1.14 -5.98 18.14
CA VAL A 59 2.32 -6.21 18.98
C VAL A 59 3.06 -4.90 19.27
N LEU A 60 3.22 -4.04 18.27
CA LEU A 60 3.82 -2.72 18.42
C LEU A 60 2.78 -1.74 18.96
N SER A 61 2.83 -1.46 20.26
CA SER A 61 1.96 -0.46 20.86
C SER A 61 2.15 0.91 20.18
N PRO A 62 1.12 1.77 20.09
CA PRO A 62 1.24 3.12 19.55
C PRO A 62 2.38 3.93 20.22
N GLU A 63 2.65 3.69 21.50
CA GLU A 63 3.76 4.30 22.23
C GLU A 63 5.12 3.84 21.69
N THR A 64 5.25 2.57 21.32
CA THR A 64 6.47 2.00 20.73
C THR A 64 6.69 2.56 19.32
N ILE A 65 5.63 2.62 18.50
CA ILE A 65 5.67 3.22 17.16
C ILE A 65 6.06 4.70 17.25
N SER A 66 5.44 5.44 18.17
CA SER A 66 5.73 6.86 18.38
C SER A 66 7.16 7.12 18.89
N LYS A 67 7.70 6.24 19.75
CA LYS A 67 9.09 6.34 20.21
C LYS A 67 10.12 6.01 19.13
N MET A 68 9.90 4.93 18.36
CA MET A 68 10.89 4.45 17.39
C MET A 68 10.81 5.17 16.05
N VAL A 69 9.60 5.50 15.60
CA VAL A 69 9.31 6.01 14.24
C VAL A 69 8.39 7.24 14.26
N GLY A 70 8.02 7.73 15.44
CA GLY A 70 7.21 8.93 15.61
C GLY A 70 8.00 10.22 15.43
N ARG A 71 7.29 11.36 15.44
CA ARG A 71 7.92 12.67 15.21
C ARG A 71 9.07 12.98 16.19
N GLN A 72 8.99 12.47 17.41
CA GLN A 72 10.00 12.67 18.46
C GLN A 72 11.27 11.83 18.26
N SER A 73 11.23 10.78 17.41
CA SER A 73 12.40 9.94 17.09
C SER A 73 13.48 10.68 16.27
N GLY A 74 13.12 11.82 15.67
CA GLY A 74 14.04 12.66 14.89
C GLY A 74 14.74 11.89 13.78
N TRP A 75 16.04 12.15 13.62
CA TRP A 75 16.89 11.55 12.59
C TRP A 75 17.12 10.04 12.78
N ILE A 76 17.15 9.55 14.03
CA ILE A 76 17.32 8.12 14.32
C ILE A 76 16.15 7.32 13.75
N GLY A 77 14.91 7.80 13.94
CA GLY A 77 13.75 7.15 13.35
C GLY A 77 13.73 7.19 11.82
N MET A 78 14.33 8.20 11.19
CA MET A 78 14.50 8.22 9.73
C MET A 78 15.49 7.16 9.25
N VAL A 79 16.59 6.94 9.96
CA VAL A 79 17.55 5.87 9.65
C VAL A 79 16.93 4.48 9.84
N ILE A 80 16.19 4.28 10.94
CA ILE A 80 15.47 3.01 11.15
C ILE A 80 14.45 2.79 10.02
N ALA A 81 13.66 3.80 9.69
CA ALA A 81 12.69 3.74 8.60
C ALA A 81 13.33 3.46 7.24
N SER A 82 14.50 4.06 6.94
CA SER A 82 15.21 3.87 5.67
C SER A 82 15.76 2.45 5.53
N VAL A 83 16.33 1.91 6.60
CA VAL A 83 16.85 0.54 6.63
C VAL A 83 15.72 -0.47 6.46
N ILE A 84 14.63 -0.30 7.23
CA ILE A 84 13.46 -1.19 7.11
C ILE A 84 12.87 -1.11 5.70
N GLY A 85 12.69 0.10 5.16
CA GLY A 85 12.19 0.30 3.80
C GLY A 85 13.08 -0.38 2.76
N SER A 86 14.40 -0.21 2.84
CA SER A 86 15.33 -0.79 1.86
C SER A 86 15.39 -2.32 1.86
N ILE A 87 15.10 -2.96 3.01
CA ILE A 87 15.09 -4.42 3.15
C ILE A 87 13.72 -5.00 2.80
N THR A 88 12.64 -4.24 3.01
CA THR A 88 11.29 -4.72 2.73
C THR A 88 10.96 -4.55 1.25
N LEU A 89 10.31 -5.55 0.65
CA LEU A 89 9.80 -5.47 -0.71
C LEU A 89 8.29 -5.64 -0.67
N ILE A 90 7.58 -4.52 -0.52
CA ILE A 90 6.12 -4.49 -0.40
C ILE A 90 5.56 -3.80 -1.65
N PRO A 91 4.59 -4.40 -2.36
CA PRO A 91 3.95 -3.75 -3.49
C PRO A 91 3.33 -2.41 -3.09
N GLY A 92 3.41 -1.41 -3.96
CA GLY A 92 2.94 -0.05 -3.66
C GLY A 92 1.48 0.02 -3.18
N PHE A 93 0.60 -0.82 -3.73
CA PHE A 93 -0.82 -0.87 -3.32
C PHE A 93 -1.03 -1.33 -1.86
N VAL A 94 -0.04 -1.95 -1.23
CA VAL A 94 -0.05 -2.34 0.20
C VAL A 94 0.72 -1.34 1.06
N ALA A 95 1.78 -0.76 0.52
CA ALA A 95 2.62 0.22 1.21
C ALA A 95 1.83 1.45 1.67
N PHE A 96 0.92 1.98 0.84
CA PHE A 96 0.13 3.17 1.21
C PHE A 96 -0.87 2.92 2.35
N PRO A 97 -1.67 1.84 2.35
CA PRO A 97 -2.48 1.48 3.53
C PRO A 97 -1.65 1.31 4.81
N LEU A 98 -0.49 0.67 4.72
CA LEU A 98 0.43 0.50 5.85
C LEU A 98 0.90 1.84 6.39
N ALA A 99 1.38 2.72 5.51
CA ALA A 99 1.82 4.06 5.87
C ALA A 99 0.70 4.86 6.56
N SER A 100 -0.53 4.79 6.04
CA SER A 100 -1.70 5.41 6.66
C SER A 100 -1.98 4.85 8.06
N ALA A 101 -1.88 3.53 8.25
CA ALA A 101 -2.07 2.90 9.54
C ALA A 101 -0.98 3.31 10.55
N LEU A 102 0.29 3.30 10.15
CA LEU A 102 1.40 3.75 10.99
C LEU A 102 1.28 5.23 11.37
N LEU A 103 0.91 6.09 10.43
CA LEU A 103 0.66 7.52 10.70
C LEU A 103 -0.46 7.70 11.74
N LYS A 104 -1.57 6.95 11.59
CA LYS A 104 -2.67 6.96 12.57
C LYS A 104 -2.24 6.42 13.94
N SER A 105 -1.28 5.51 13.98
CA SER A 105 -0.68 4.97 15.21
C SER A 105 0.45 5.82 15.78
N GLY A 106 0.70 7.03 15.26
CA GLY A 106 1.66 7.99 15.83
C GLY A 106 3.03 8.05 15.16
N ALA A 107 3.23 7.35 14.04
CA ALA A 107 4.45 7.51 13.24
C ALA A 107 4.56 8.94 12.67
N GLY A 108 5.78 9.43 12.52
CA GLY A 108 6.03 10.77 12.00
C GLY A 108 5.96 10.81 10.48
N ILE A 109 5.44 11.91 9.93
CA ILE A 109 5.29 12.11 8.49
C ILE A 109 6.64 11.95 7.77
N MET A 110 7.74 12.46 8.33
CA MET A 110 9.03 12.32 7.68
C MET A 110 9.57 10.91 7.69
N GLN A 111 9.41 10.19 8.79
CA GLN A 111 9.84 8.81 8.90
C GLN A 111 9.06 7.93 7.93
N ILE A 112 7.76 8.18 7.77
CA ILE A 112 6.92 7.47 6.79
C ILE A 112 7.30 7.84 5.36
N ALA A 113 7.59 9.11 5.06
CA ALA A 113 8.06 9.52 3.75
C ALA A 113 9.40 8.86 3.40
N VAL A 114 10.35 8.80 4.34
CA VAL A 114 11.62 8.09 4.17
C VAL A 114 11.40 6.60 3.97
N PHE A 115 10.58 5.97 4.82
CA PHE A 115 10.22 4.55 4.68
C PHE A 115 9.70 4.23 3.28
N ILE A 116 8.65 4.93 2.81
CA ILE A 116 8.07 4.72 1.47
C ILE A 116 9.12 4.98 0.38
N SER A 117 9.91 6.04 0.53
CA SER A 117 10.94 6.41 -0.45
C SER A 117 11.96 5.29 -0.61
N THR A 118 12.49 4.77 0.49
CA THR A 118 13.47 3.67 0.45
C THR A 118 12.84 2.35 0.02
N LEU A 119 11.61 2.07 0.43
CA LEU A 119 10.85 0.89 0.01
C LEU A 119 10.69 0.82 -1.51
N MET A 120 10.51 1.98 -2.16
CA MET A 120 10.30 2.04 -3.61
C MET A 120 11.59 2.23 -4.41
N MET A 121 12.60 2.90 -3.85
CA MET A 121 13.81 3.30 -4.58
C MET A 121 15.03 2.44 -4.28
N VAL A 122 15.06 1.71 -3.17
CA VAL A 122 16.23 0.92 -2.74
C VAL A 122 15.84 -0.54 -2.62
N GLY A 123 16.22 -1.33 -3.62
CA GLY A 123 15.91 -2.76 -3.66
C GLY A 123 17.08 -3.60 -3.16
N ILE A 124 17.40 -3.61 -1.86
CA ILE A 124 18.51 -4.46 -1.35
C ILE A 124 18.24 -5.93 -1.68
N VAL A 125 16.98 -6.36 -1.61
CA VAL A 125 16.56 -7.72 -1.97
C VAL A 125 16.68 -7.99 -3.47
N THR A 126 16.64 -6.96 -4.33
CA THR A 126 16.77 -7.09 -5.78
C THR A 126 18.21 -6.94 -6.29
N VAL A 127 19.15 -6.43 -5.47
CA VAL A 127 20.57 -6.31 -5.80
C VAL A 127 21.19 -7.59 -6.39
N PRO A 128 20.97 -8.81 -5.85
CA PRO A 128 21.55 -10.02 -6.42
C PRO A 128 21.08 -10.26 -7.86
N VAL A 129 19.81 -9.99 -8.14
CA VAL A 129 19.21 -10.15 -9.47
C VAL A 129 19.74 -9.11 -10.45
N GLU A 130 20.03 -7.90 -9.97
CA GLU A 130 20.60 -6.80 -10.76
C GLU A 130 22.09 -6.99 -11.06
N TRP A 131 22.84 -7.65 -10.17
CA TRP A 131 24.27 -7.93 -10.37
C TRP A 131 24.52 -9.01 -11.43
N ASP A 132 23.60 -9.97 -11.56
CA ASP A 132 23.72 -11.10 -12.48
C ASP A 132 23.39 -10.75 -13.96
N TYR A 133 23.14 -9.47 -14.28
CA TYR A 133 22.91 -8.94 -15.64
C TYR A 133 24.09 -8.07 -16.12
#